data_AF-A0A535TQY9-F1
#
_entry.id   AF-A0A535TQY9-F1
#
_cell.length_a   1.000
_cell.length_b   1.000
_cell.length_c   1.000
_cell.angle_alpha   90.00
_cell.angle_beta   90.00
_cell.angle_gamma   90.00
#
_symmetry.space_group_name_H-M   'P 1'
#
loop_
_entity.id
_entity.type
_entity.pdbx_description
1 polymer ?
#
loop_
_entity_poly.entity_id
_entity_poly.type
_entity_poly.pdbx_seq_one_letter_code
_entity_poly.pdbx_strand_id
1 'polypeptide(L)'
;MPEARRLEALAERMRAVEPVAPSPGAKIRGWNLVLAAVAHSATRRPRISVTRLVLAAAAAGVLLVAGALAASADSLPDSALYPLKGVLEHARGTFAFSPTDQLTYHLELSQTRLAEAEAMIARHRLDLAGRALDGLDNELEDAAQLVQTAKQNDAAAAADMENRLQQAIATHELQLAGLQAQVTNPTALSAISRARDRAAAALQTAEKAGPNGKNGNPSQSPAGGKGNGPATSAHPTPKH
;
A
#
# COMPACT_ATOMS: atom_id res chain seq x y z
N MET A 1 -63.69 40.05 14.36
CA MET A 1 -64.03 38.72 13.77
C MET A 1 -64.34 38.78 12.25
N PRO A 2 -63.43 39.24 11.36
CA PRO A 2 -63.66 39.24 9.90
C PRO A 2 -63.02 38.06 9.14
N GLU A 3 -62.07 37.34 9.73
CA GLU A 3 -61.31 36.29 9.02
C GLU A 3 -62.05 34.95 8.95
N ALA A 4 -62.79 34.57 10.00
CA ALA A 4 -63.57 33.33 10.02
C ALA A 4 -64.63 33.29 8.90
N ARG A 5 -65.32 34.40 8.64
CA ARG A 5 -66.31 34.50 7.55
C ARG A 5 -65.67 34.41 6.15
N ARG A 6 -64.41 34.83 6.00
CA ARG A 6 -63.68 34.69 4.72
C ARG A 6 -63.30 33.24 4.46
N LEU A 7 -62.96 32.48 5.49
CA LEU A 7 -62.62 31.07 5.37
C LEU A 7 -63.86 30.20 5.08
N GLU A 8 -65.00 30.50 5.70
CA GLU A 8 -66.27 29.83 5.37
C GLU A 8 -66.71 30.10 3.93
N ALA A 9 -66.65 31.36 3.48
CA ALA A 9 -66.96 31.72 2.10
C ALA A 9 -66.01 31.06 1.08
N LEU A 10 -64.74 30.85 1.46
CA LEU A 10 -63.78 30.15 0.61
C LEU A 10 -64.05 28.64 0.56
N ALA A 11 -64.43 28.03 1.68
CA ALA A 11 -64.78 26.62 1.76
C ALA A 11 -66.05 26.28 0.97
N GLU A 12 -67.09 27.13 1.05
CA GLU A 12 -68.29 26.99 0.22
C GLU A 12 -67.97 27.13 -1.28
N ARG A 13 -67.10 28.08 -1.64
CA ARG A 13 -66.69 28.29 -3.03
C ARG A 13 -65.84 27.14 -3.57
N MET A 14 -65.06 26.45 -2.74
CA MET A 14 -64.32 25.26 -3.15
C MET A 14 -65.22 24.02 -3.26
N ARG A 15 -66.31 23.95 -2.48
CA ARG A 15 -67.27 22.83 -2.54
C ARG A 15 -68.19 22.91 -3.76
N ALA A 16 -68.46 24.11 -4.26
CA ALA A 16 -69.28 24.35 -5.46
C ALA A 16 -68.53 24.11 -6.79
N VAL A 17 -67.22 23.85 -6.74
CA VAL A 17 -66.45 23.47 -7.93
C VAL A 17 -66.55 21.96 -8.09
N GLU A 18 -67.46 21.51 -8.96
CA GLU A 18 -67.48 20.11 -9.39
C GLU A 18 -66.12 19.72 -9.99
N PRO A 19 -65.57 18.56 -9.63
CA PRO A 19 -64.36 18.07 -10.28
C PRO A 19 -64.69 17.74 -11.74
N VAL A 20 -64.23 18.59 -12.67
CA VAL A 20 -64.20 18.27 -14.10
C VAL A 20 -63.30 17.05 -14.29
N ALA A 21 -63.91 15.88 -14.44
CA ALA A 21 -63.21 14.70 -14.90
C ALA A 21 -62.90 14.89 -16.40
N PRO A 22 -61.63 14.80 -16.84
CA PRO A 22 -61.30 15.01 -18.23
C PRO A 22 -61.96 13.95 -19.12
N SER A 23 -62.53 14.38 -20.24
CA SER A 23 -63.20 13.51 -21.19
C SER A 23 -62.24 12.42 -21.73
N PRO A 24 -62.74 11.23 -22.11
CA PRO A 24 -61.88 10.12 -22.56
C PRO A 24 -60.93 10.51 -23.71
N GLY A 25 -61.37 11.40 -24.62
CA GLY A 25 -60.54 11.93 -25.69
C GLY A 25 -59.43 12.88 -25.23
N ALA A 26 -59.65 13.64 -24.15
CA ALA A 26 -58.62 14.50 -23.55
C ALA A 26 -57.53 13.67 -22.84
N LYS A 27 -57.92 12.54 -22.23
CA LYS A 27 -56.95 11.57 -21.68
C LYS A 27 -56.08 10.99 -22.80
N ILE A 28 -56.67 10.58 -23.93
CA ILE A 28 -55.90 10.03 -25.06
C ILE A 28 -54.93 11.06 -25.66
N ARG A 29 -55.32 12.33 -25.79
CA ARG A 29 -54.40 13.40 -26.24
C ARG A 29 -53.31 13.71 -25.22
N GLY A 30 -53.64 13.68 -23.92
CA GLY A 30 -52.66 13.84 -22.84
C GLY A 30 -51.62 12.71 -22.84
N TRP A 31 -52.06 11.47 -23.03
CA TRP A 31 -51.16 10.31 -23.14
C TRP A 31 -50.30 10.36 -24.41
N ASN A 32 -50.82 10.86 -25.53
CA ASN A 32 -50.00 11.06 -26.73
C ASN A 32 -48.95 12.17 -26.56
N LEU A 33 -49.22 13.22 -25.77
CA LEU A 33 -48.22 14.25 -25.44
C LEU A 33 -47.16 13.73 -24.45
N VAL A 34 -47.54 12.89 -23.49
CA VAL A 34 -46.59 12.22 -22.58
C VAL A 34 -45.71 11.23 -23.32
N LEU A 35 -46.27 10.43 -24.24
CA LEU A 35 -45.49 9.53 -25.10
C LEU A 35 -44.61 10.30 -26.10
N ALA A 36 -45.07 11.43 -26.63
CA ALA A 36 -44.25 12.29 -27.48
C ALA A 36 -43.10 12.95 -26.71
N ALA A 37 -43.29 13.31 -25.43
CA ALA A 37 -42.24 13.83 -24.56
C ALA A 37 -41.21 12.75 -24.19
N VAL A 38 -41.65 11.51 -23.94
CA VAL A 38 -40.76 10.34 -23.75
C VAL A 38 -40.00 9.99 -25.03
N ALA A 39 -40.65 10.06 -26.20
CA ALA A 39 -40.00 9.85 -27.49
C ALA A 39 -39.02 10.98 -27.87
N HIS A 40 -39.29 12.24 -27.48
CA HIS A 40 -38.35 13.36 -27.63
C HIS A 40 -37.20 13.32 -26.61
N SER A 41 -37.31 12.56 -25.52
CA SER A 41 -36.19 12.29 -24.63
C SER A 41 -35.15 11.33 -25.26
N ALA A 42 -35.52 10.58 -26.28
CA ALA A 42 -34.59 9.69 -27.01
C ALA A 42 -33.76 10.42 -28.08
N THR A 43 -34.08 11.68 -28.41
CA THR A 43 -33.32 12.49 -29.39
C THR A 43 -32.48 13.60 -28.76
N ARG A 44 -32.63 13.88 -27.46
CA ARG A 44 -31.53 14.47 -26.69
C ARG A 44 -30.61 13.34 -26.27
N ARG A 45 -29.59 13.07 -27.10
CA ARG A 45 -28.33 12.52 -26.56
C ARG A 45 -28.01 13.37 -25.33
N PRO A 46 -27.99 12.85 -24.10
CA PRO A 46 -27.38 13.60 -23.03
C PRO A 46 -25.97 13.89 -23.56
N ARG A 47 -25.62 15.17 -23.71
CA ARG A 47 -24.23 15.56 -23.83
C ARG A 47 -23.62 15.29 -22.45
N ILE A 48 -23.50 14.01 -22.12
CA ILE A 48 -22.55 13.55 -21.13
C ILE A 48 -21.25 13.99 -21.77
N SER A 49 -20.75 15.13 -21.31
CA SER A 49 -19.43 15.60 -21.73
C SER A 49 -18.51 14.40 -21.57
N VAL A 50 -17.67 14.15 -22.56
CA VAL A 50 -16.65 13.09 -22.46
C VAL A 50 -15.90 13.27 -21.13
N THR A 51 -15.70 14.50 -20.67
CA THR A 51 -15.14 14.81 -19.35
C THR A 51 -15.97 14.27 -18.18
N ARG A 52 -17.31 14.35 -18.21
CA ARG A 52 -18.19 13.81 -17.17
C ARG A 52 -18.28 12.29 -17.21
N LEU A 53 -18.22 11.68 -18.40
CA LEU A 53 -18.19 10.23 -18.54
C LEU A 53 -16.83 9.67 -18.08
N VAL A 54 -15.74 10.36 -18.40
CA VAL A 54 -14.38 10.05 -17.92
C VAL A 54 -14.29 10.23 -16.41
N LEU A 55 -14.84 11.32 -15.85
CA LEU A 55 -14.88 11.53 -14.40
C LEU A 55 -15.72 10.48 -13.67
N ALA A 56 -16.88 10.11 -14.22
CA ALA A 56 -17.73 9.07 -13.63
C ALA A 56 -17.08 7.69 -13.73
N ALA A 57 -16.44 7.36 -14.86
CA ALA A 57 -15.70 6.12 -15.03
C ALA A 57 -14.44 6.07 -14.16
N ALA A 58 -13.74 7.20 -13.98
CA ALA A 58 -12.61 7.32 -13.07
C ALA A 58 -13.06 7.19 -11.61
N ALA A 59 -14.16 7.83 -11.20
CA ALA A 59 -14.71 7.71 -9.86
C ALA A 59 -15.22 6.29 -9.57
N ALA A 60 -15.92 5.67 -10.53
CA ALA A 60 -16.35 4.28 -10.41
C ALA A 60 -15.13 3.33 -10.41
N GLY A 61 -14.10 3.61 -11.21
CA GLY A 61 -12.84 2.88 -11.19
C GLY A 61 -12.13 3.00 -9.84
N VAL A 62 -12.03 4.21 -9.27
CA VAL A 62 -11.46 4.46 -7.95
C VAL A 62 -12.28 3.76 -6.86
N LEU A 63 -13.62 3.77 -6.94
CA LEU A 63 -14.49 3.09 -5.98
C LEU A 63 -14.44 1.56 -6.11
N LEU A 64 -14.32 1.03 -7.33
CA LEU A 64 -14.14 -0.40 -7.58
C LEU A 64 -12.75 -0.87 -7.15
N VAL A 65 -11.72 -0.06 -7.39
CA VAL A 65 -10.35 -0.31 -6.92
C VAL A 65 -10.29 -0.18 -5.40
N ALA A 66 -10.88 0.85 -4.79
CA ALA A 66 -10.93 1.01 -3.34
C ALA A 66 -11.76 -0.10 -2.65
N GLY A 67 -12.88 -0.51 -3.26
CA GLY A 67 -13.69 -1.64 -2.78
C GLY A 67 -12.98 -2.98 -2.93
N ALA A 68 -12.23 -3.18 -4.02
CA ALA A 68 -11.36 -4.33 -4.19
C ALA A 68 -10.19 -4.31 -3.20
N LEU A 69 -9.55 -3.17 -2.95
CA LEU A 69 -8.45 -3.00 -1.99
C LEU A 69 -8.92 -3.23 -0.55
N ALA A 70 -10.14 -2.79 -0.19
CA ALA A 70 -10.73 -3.06 1.12
C ALA A 70 -11.00 -4.56 1.35
N ALA A 71 -11.32 -5.31 0.30
CA ALA A 71 -11.45 -6.77 0.32
C ALA A 71 -10.10 -7.50 0.13
N SER A 72 -9.07 -6.82 -0.39
CA SER A 72 -7.74 -7.38 -0.69
C SER A 72 -6.69 -7.08 0.39
N ALA A 73 -7.06 -6.37 1.45
CA ALA A 73 -6.22 -6.16 2.64
C ALA A 73 -5.81 -7.49 3.33
N ASP A 74 -6.42 -8.61 2.93
CA ASP A 74 -6.13 -9.99 3.36
C ASP A 74 -5.26 -10.79 2.35
N SER A 75 -4.73 -10.13 1.31
CA SER A 75 -4.06 -10.83 0.19
C SER A 75 -2.61 -11.15 0.51
N LEU A 76 -2.39 -12.43 0.82
CA LEU A 76 -1.09 -13.09 0.98
C LEU A 76 -0.21 -13.03 -0.30
N PRO A 77 1.12 -13.29 -0.20
CA PRO A 77 2.11 -13.20 -1.30
C PRO A 77 1.95 -14.18 -2.48
N ASP A 78 0.74 -14.66 -2.73
CA ASP A 78 0.42 -15.64 -3.79
C ASP A 78 -0.74 -15.15 -4.67
N SER A 79 -1.09 -13.86 -4.59
CA SER A 79 -2.19 -13.27 -5.34
C SER A 79 -1.71 -12.56 -6.62
N ALA A 80 -2.52 -12.64 -7.68
CA ALA A 80 -2.25 -12.05 -9.00
C ALA A 80 -2.12 -10.50 -9.00
N LEU A 81 -2.40 -9.86 -7.85
CA LEU A 81 -2.33 -8.40 -7.65
C LEU A 81 -1.01 -7.94 -6.98
N TYR A 82 -0.14 -8.87 -6.58
CA TYR A 82 1.17 -8.57 -5.97
C TYR A 82 2.04 -7.58 -6.78
N PRO A 83 2.06 -7.61 -8.14
CA PRO A 83 2.84 -6.64 -8.92
C PRO A 83 2.32 -5.20 -8.81
N LEU A 84 1.04 -4.97 -8.51
CA LEU A 84 0.50 -3.61 -8.34
C LEU A 84 0.85 -3.02 -6.97
N LYS A 85 1.06 -3.88 -5.94
CA LYS A 85 1.46 -3.42 -4.61
C LYS A 85 2.86 -2.79 -4.63
N GLY A 86 3.81 -3.40 -5.34
CA GLY A 86 5.13 -2.80 -5.55
C GLY A 86 5.12 -1.44 -6.28
N VAL A 87 4.15 -1.22 -7.18
CA VAL A 87 3.99 0.08 -7.88
C VAL A 87 3.43 1.16 -6.94
N LEU A 88 2.54 0.79 -6.01
CA LEU A 88 2.02 1.73 -5.00
C LEU A 88 3.05 2.03 -3.89
N GLU A 89 3.85 1.04 -3.51
CA GLU A 89 4.96 1.17 -2.54
C GLU A 89 6.05 2.11 -3.08
N HIS A 90 6.46 1.94 -4.35
CA HIS A 90 7.40 2.86 -5.00
C HIS A 90 6.86 4.29 -5.15
N ALA A 91 5.55 4.45 -5.39
CA ALA A 91 4.92 5.78 -5.45
C ALA A 91 4.95 6.49 -4.08
N ARG A 92 4.77 5.79 -2.96
CA ARG A 92 4.87 6.39 -1.62
C ARG A 92 6.32 6.73 -1.25
N GLY A 93 7.28 5.86 -1.55
CA GLY A 93 8.70 6.15 -1.35
C GLY A 93 9.19 7.38 -2.15
N THR A 94 8.61 7.66 -3.32
CA THR A 94 8.92 8.88 -4.10
C THR A 94 8.29 10.16 -3.55
N PHE A 95 7.32 10.08 -2.63
CA PHE A 95 6.75 11.24 -1.92
C PHE A 95 7.23 11.38 -0.47
N ALA A 96 8.10 10.48 0.01
CA ALA A 96 8.76 10.60 1.31
C ALA A 96 9.93 11.59 1.21
N PHE A 97 9.60 12.88 1.16
CA PHE A 97 10.59 13.95 0.99
C PHE A 97 11.38 14.27 2.26
N SER A 98 10.94 13.80 3.43
CA SER A 98 11.67 13.96 4.70
C SER A 98 12.33 12.65 5.16
N PRO A 99 13.48 12.71 5.86
CA PRO A 99 14.08 11.54 6.50
C PRO A 99 13.11 10.81 7.44
N THR A 100 12.21 11.54 8.10
CA THR A 100 11.19 10.96 8.97
C THR A 100 10.15 10.14 8.20
N ASP A 101 9.79 10.57 7.00
CA ASP A 101 8.85 9.83 6.13
C ASP A 101 9.52 8.58 5.53
N GLN A 102 10.79 8.69 5.13
CA GLN A 102 11.58 7.56 4.65
C GLN A 102 11.73 6.48 5.73
N LEU A 103 11.97 6.89 6.98
CA LEU A 103 11.98 5.94 8.10
C LEU A 103 10.63 5.24 8.22
N THR A 104 9.54 6.01 8.17
CA THR A 104 8.17 5.46 8.25
C THR A 104 7.94 4.41 7.16
N TYR A 105 8.37 4.70 5.94
CA TYR A 105 8.27 3.79 4.80
C TYR A 105 9.01 2.46 5.05
N HIS A 106 10.27 2.51 5.47
CA HIS A 106 11.04 1.30 5.78
C HIS A 106 10.41 0.50 6.93
N LEU A 107 9.90 1.18 7.96
CA LEU A 107 9.19 0.52 9.06
C LEU A 107 7.88 -0.16 8.59
N GLU A 108 7.09 0.48 7.72
CA GLU A 108 5.89 -0.15 7.15
C GLU A 108 6.24 -1.37 6.28
N LEU A 109 7.32 -1.29 5.52
CA LEU A 109 7.77 -2.39 4.66
C LEU A 109 8.32 -3.55 5.47
N SER A 110 9.09 -3.27 6.53
CA SER A 110 9.57 -4.28 7.48
C SER A 110 8.41 -5.06 8.12
N GLN A 111 7.36 -4.37 8.59
CA GLN A 111 6.15 -5.01 9.14
C GLN A 111 5.42 -5.86 8.09
N THR A 112 5.40 -5.40 6.83
CA THR A 112 4.82 -6.18 5.72
C THR A 112 5.62 -7.46 5.51
N ARG A 113 6.95 -7.38 5.41
CA ARG A 113 7.83 -8.55 5.20
C ARG A 113 7.71 -9.58 6.32
N LEU A 114 7.51 -9.13 7.56
CA LEU A 114 7.26 -10.01 8.69
C LEU A 114 5.93 -10.77 8.54
N ALA A 115 4.85 -10.09 8.18
CA ALA A 115 3.56 -10.73 7.92
C ALA A 115 3.63 -11.73 6.74
N GLU A 116 4.41 -11.41 5.70
CA GLU A 116 4.67 -12.33 4.59
C GLU A 116 5.44 -13.58 5.05
N ALA A 117 6.42 -13.42 5.93
CA ALA A 117 7.18 -14.54 6.50
C ALA A 117 6.29 -15.46 7.34
N GLU A 118 5.47 -14.90 8.23
CA GLU A 118 4.49 -15.65 9.05
C GLU A 118 3.54 -16.48 8.17
N ALA A 119 3.00 -15.86 7.14
CA ALA A 119 2.14 -16.51 6.16
C ALA A 119 2.83 -17.67 5.41
N MET A 120 4.08 -17.47 4.98
CA MET A 120 4.84 -18.50 4.27
C MET A 120 5.22 -19.66 5.19
N ILE A 121 5.51 -19.38 6.46
CA ILE A 121 5.74 -20.41 7.48
C ILE A 121 4.49 -21.24 7.71
N ALA A 122 3.33 -20.61 7.85
CA ALA A 122 2.04 -21.30 8.01
C ALA A 122 1.70 -22.20 6.82
N ARG A 123 2.18 -21.85 5.61
CA ARG A 123 2.01 -22.64 4.38
C ARG A 123 3.15 -23.62 4.10
N HIS A 124 4.09 -23.79 5.04
CA HIS A 124 5.29 -24.63 4.88
C HIS A 124 6.21 -24.23 3.70
N ARG A 125 6.12 -22.98 3.21
CA ARG A 125 6.96 -22.43 2.12
C ARG A 125 8.22 -21.78 2.70
N LEU A 126 9.08 -22.58 3.30
CA LEU A 126 10.20 -22.09 4.12
C LEU A 126 11.24 -21.26 3.35
N ASP A 127 11.49 -21.57 2.08
CA ASP A 127 12.40 -20.78 1.25
C ASP A 127 11.89 -19.35 1.03
N LEU A 128 10.57 -19.20 0.87
CA LEU A 128 9.95 -17.88 0.72
C LEU A 128 9.87 -17.13 2.04
N ALA A 129 9.62 -17.84 3.15
CA ALA A 129 9.69 -17.24 4.48
C ALA A 129 11.09 -16.69 4.77
N GLY A 130 12.14 -17.46 4.41
CA GLY A 130 13.52 -16.99 4.53
C GLY A 130 13.79 -15.71 3.73
N ARG A 131 13.34 -15.64 2.47
CA ARG A 131 13.47 -14.43 1.66
C ARG A 131 12.69 -13.24 2.22
N ALA A 132 11.50 -13.47 2.76
CA ALA A 132 10.72 -12.42 3.41
C ALA A 132 11.44 -11.89 4.67
N LEU A 133 12.02 -12.77 5.49
CA LEU A 133 12.84 -12.38 6.64
C LEU A 133 14.12 -11.65 6.23
N ASP A 134 14.80 -12.07 5.16
CA ASP A 134 15.94 -11.30 4.62
C ASP A 134 15.50 -9.91 4.13
N GLY A 135 14.29 -9.79 3.57
CA GLY A 135 13.68 -8.52 3.21
C GLY A 135 13.41 -7.64 4.44
N LEU A 136 12.83 -8.20 5.50
CA LEU A 136 12.65 -7.53 6.79
C LEU A 136 13.97 -6.93 7.28
N ASP A 137 15.04 -7.72 7.23
CA ASP A 137 16.34 -7.32 7.74
C ASP A 137 16.94 -6.14 6.95
N ASN A 138 16.80 -6.15 5.61
CA ASN A 138 17.26 -5.04 4.77
C ASN A 138 16.53 -3.74 5.10
N GLU A 139 15.21 -3.79 5.31
CA GLU A 139 14.43 -2.59 5.65
C GLU A 139 14.82 -2.01 7.01
N LEU A 140 15.12 -2.87 8.00
CA LEU A 140 15.59 -2.43 9.31
C LEU A 140 17.01 -1.85 9.24
N GLU A 141 17.87 -2.38 8.38
CA GLU A 141 19.20 -1.82 8.14
C GLU A 141 19.13 -0.45 7.47
N ASP A 142 18.31 -0.29 6.42
CA ASP A 142 18.10 0.99 5.74
C ASP A 142 17.52 2.04 6.71
N ALA A 143 16.55 1.65 7.55
CA ALA A 143 16.01 2.49 8.62
C ALA A 143 17.10 2.94 9.62
N ALA A 144 18.00 2.03 10.02
CA ALA A 144 19.10 2.36 10.92
C ALA A 144 20.12 3.31 10.29
N GLN A 145 20.47 3.12 9.01
CA GLN A 145 21.36 4.02 8.28
C GLN A 145 20.75 5.43 8.12
N LEU A 146 19.43 5.51 8.00
CA LEU A 146 18.72 6.78 7.92
C LEU A 146 18.73 7.53 9.26
N VAL A 147 18.54 6.83 10.39
CA VAL A 147 18.74 7.40 11.73
C VAL A 147 20.16 7.94 11.89
N GLN A 148 21.15 7.17 11.45
CA GLN A 148 22.55 7.56 11.52
C GLN A 148 22.85 8.83 10.69
N THR A 149 22.25 8.93 9.52
CA THR A 149 22.34 10.12 8.67
C THR A 149 21.65 11.31 9.30
N ALA A 150 20.49 11.10 9.95
CA ALA A 150 19.81 12.15 10.71
C ALA A 150 20.66 12.66 11.87
N LYS A 151 21.37 11.78 12.61
CA LYS A 151 22.26 12.19 13.72
C LYS A 151 23.34 13.19 13.32
N GLN A 152 23.75 13.19 12.05
CA GLN A 152 24.76 14.12 11.51
C GLN A 152 24.17 15.48 11.12
N ASN A 153 22.87 15.55 10.84
CA ASN A 153 22.20 16.72 10.27
C ASN A 153 21.27 17.42 11.26
N ASP A 154 20.52 16.65 12.06
CA ASP A 154 19.54 17.11 13.04
C ASP A 154 19.42 16.11 14.20
N ALA A 155 20.05 16.44 15.33
CA ALA A 155 20.08 15.56 16.50
C ALA A 155 18.70 15.37 17.16
N ALA A 156 17.79 16.35 17.07
CA ALA A 156 16.46 16.23 17.65
C ALA A 156 15.59 15.29 16.81
N ALA A 157 15.59 15.48 15.48
CA ALA A 157 14.90 14.58 14.57
C ALA A 157 15.45 13.15 14.66
N ALA A 158 16.77 13.00 14.83
CA ALA A 158 17.40 11.69 14.96
C ALA A 158 16.97 10.93 16.22
N ALA A 159 16.79 11.61 17.36
CA ALA A 159 16.33 10.99 18.60
C ALA A 159 14.90 10.45 18.45
N ASP A 160 14.01 11.22 17.81
CA ASP A 160 12.64 10.78 17.51
C ASP A 160 12.64 9.57 16.57
N MET A 161 13.48 9.59 15.53
CA MET A 161 13.63 8.49 14.58
C MET A 161 14.18 7.21 15.27
N GLU A 162 15.17 7.35 16.14
CA GLU A 162 15.75 6.25 16.91
C GLU A 162 14.71 5.61 17.84
N ASN A 163 13.92 6.41 18.55
CA ASN A 163 12.84 5.90 19.41
C ASN A 163 11.80 5.11 18.61
N ARG A 164 11.43 5.58 17.42
CA ARG A 164 10.47 4.90 16.53
C ARG A 164 11.04 3.58 16.01
N LEU A 165 12.31 3.55 15.63
CA LEU A 165 13.00 2.33 15.21
C LEU A 165 13.06 1.31 16.35
N GLN A 166 13.41 1.74 17.57
CA GLN A 166 13.41 0.90 18.77
C GLN A 166 12.03 0.29 19.05
N GLN A 167 10.97 1.09 18.97
CA GLN A 167 9.60 0.61 19.18
C GLN A 167 9.18 -0.41 18.12
N ALA A 168 9.52 -0.17 16.85
CA ALA A 168 9.23 -1.09 15.76
C ALA A 168 9.95 -2.43 15.94
N ILE A 169 11.26 -2.38 16.24
CA ILE A 169 12.06 -3.59 16.48
C ILE A 169 11.54 -4.36 17.69
N ALA A 170 11.19 -3.69 18.80
CA ALA A 170 10.59 -4.34 19.96
C ALA A 170 9.26 -5.05 19.62
N THR A 171 8.46 -4.45 18.73
CA THR A 171 7.20 -5.05 18.25
C THR A 171 7.47 -6.29 17.40
N HIS A 172 8.41 -6.20 16.46
CA HIS A 172 8.82 -7.33 15.61
C HIS A 172 9.43 -8.47 16.42
N GLU A 173 10.25 -8.17 17.43
CA GLU A 173 10.81 -9.17 18.35
C GLU A 173 9.73 -9.99 19.04
N LEU A 174 8.66 -9.34 19.49
CA LEU A 174 7.54 -10.02 20.14
C LEU A 174 6.78 -10.93 19.16
N GLN A 175 6.57 -10.47 17.92
CA GLN A 175 5.95 -11.26 16.86
C GLN A 175 6.83 -12.48 16.48
N LEU A 176 8.12 -12.25 16.24
CA LEU A 176 9.10 -13.30 15.92
C LEU A 176 9.24 -14.32 17.05
N ALA A 177 9.23 -13.88 18.32
CA ALA A 177 9.23 -14.79 19.47
C ALA A 177 7.94 -15.63 19.53
N GLY A 178 6.79 -15.01 19.26
CA GLY A 178 5.51 -15.71 19.16
C GLY A 178 5.49 -16.76 18.05
N LEU A 179 6.10 -16.44 16.90
CA LEU A 179 6.26 -17.35 15.78
C LEU A 179 7.22 -18.48 16.10
N GLN A 180 8.35 -18.19 16.76
CA GLN A 180 9.33 -19.19 17.20
C GLN A 180 8.70 -20.24 18.11
N ALA A 181 7.76 -19.86 18.97
CA ALA A 181 7.06 -20.78 19.87
C ALA A 181 6.09 -21.74 19.13
N GLN A 182 5.63 -21.38 17.93
CA GLN A 182 4.64 -22.13 17.15
C GLN A 182 5.27 -23.05 16.10
N VAL A 183 6.56 -22.88 15.82
CA VAL A 183 7.24 -23.53 14.70
C VAL A 183 8.22 -24.58 15.21
N THR A 184 8.09 -25.82 14.74
CA THR A 184 9.02 -26.93 15.08
C THR A 184 10.09 -27.16 14.02
N ASN A 185 9.95 -26.56 12.83
CA ASN A 185 10.88 -26.79 11.75
C ASN A 185 12.25 -26.10 12.01
N PRO A 186 13.38 -26.82 11.98
CA PRO A 186 14.68 -26.27 12.33
C PRO A 186 15.16 -25.17 11.38
N THR A 187 14.83 -25.27 10.08
CA THR A 187 15.17 -24.24 9.08
C THR A 187 14.46 -22.94 9.40
N ALA A 188 13.16 -22.99 9.69
CA ALA A 188 12.36 -21.83 10.05
C ALA A 188 12.82 -21.21 11.38
N LEU A 189 13.10 -22.04 12.39
CA LEU A 189 13.66 -21.58 13.67
C LEU A 189 15.00 -20.86 13.49
N SER A 190 15.89 -21.38 12.64
CA SER A 190 17.16 -20.71 12.34
C SER A 190 16.98 -19.38 11.61
N ALA A 191 16.00 -19.28 10.71
CA ALA A 191 15.72 -18.05 9.98
C ALA A 191 15.14 -16.98 10.90
N ILE A 192 14.21 -17.35 11.78
CA ILE A 192 13.64 -16.47 12.80
C ILE A 192 14.73 -15.97 13.75
N SER A 193 15.59 -16.86 14.26
CA SER A 193 16.71 -16.47 15.13
C SER A 193 17.64 -15.46 14.44
N ARG A 194 18.00 -15.70 13.17
CA ARG A 194 18.83 -14.77 12.40
C ARG A 194 18.17 -13.40 12.25
N ALA A 195 16.88 -13.36 11.93
CA ALA A 195 16.14 -12.10 11.79
C ALA A 195 16.16 -11.30 13.10
N ARG A 196 15.98 -11.97 14.24
CA ARG A 196 16.07 -11.33 15.56
C ARG A 196 17.46 -10.78 15.87
N ASP A 197 18.50 -11.56 15.58
CA ASP A 197 19.89 -11.12 15.76
C ASP A 197 20.22 -9.91 14.87
N ARG A 198 19.72 -9.89 13.63
CA ARG A 198 19.90 -8.76 12.69
C ARG A 198 19.10 -7.53 13.12
N ALA A 199 17.88 -7.70 13.62
CA ALA A 199 17.11 -6.60 14.20
C ALA A 199 17.83 -5.96 15.39
N ALA A 200 18.44 -6.76 16.27
CA ALA A 200 19.28 -6.25 17.35
C ALA A 200 20.54 -5.51 16.83
N ALA A 201 21.17 -6.02 15.77
CA ALA A 201 22.30 -5.35 15.13
C ALA A 201 21.90 -4.01 14.47
N ALA A 202 20.69 -3.90 13.92
CA ALA A 202 20.19 -2.63 13.35
C ALA A 202 20.09 -1.53 14.42
N LEU A 203 19.69 -1.87 15.65
CA LEU A 203 19.71 -0.92 16.77
C LEU A 203 21.12 -0.45 17.10
N GLN A 204 22.09 -1.36 17.15
CA GLN A 204 23.49 -1.00 17.39
C GLN A 204 24.05 -0.10 16.28
N THR A 205 23.63 -0.32 15.03
CA THR A 205 24.00 0.53 13.90
C THR A 205 23.40 1.93 14.05
N ALA A 206 22.14 2.03 14.46
CA ALA A 206 21.49 3.31 14.71
C ALA A 206 22.12 4.07 15.90
N GLU A 207 22.54 3.36 16.96
CA GLU A 207 23.12 3.96 18.17
C GLU A 207 24.53 4.53 17.96
N LYS A 208 25.36 3.88 17.14
CA LYS A 208 26.77 4.26 16.93
C LYS A 208 26.89 5.63 16.27
N ALA A 209 27.06 6.70 17.05
CA ALA A 209 27.44 8.02 16.54
C ALA A 209 28.71 7.90 15.66
N GLY A 210 28.58 8.19 14.37
CA GLY A 210 29.64 7.92 13.40
C GLY A 210 30.83 8.84 13.55
N PRO A 211 32.05 8.29 13.39
CA PRO A 211 33.02 8.90 12.51
C PRO A 211 33.40 7.91 11.39
N ASN A 212 33.29 8.34 10.14
CA ASN A 212 33.86 7.74 8.91
C ASN A 212 34.37 6.28 8.99
N GLY A 213 33.63 5.33 8.39
CA GLY A 213 34.09 3.97 8.20
C GLY A 213 33.59 3.39 6.87
N LYS A 214 34.48 3.37 5.87
CA LYS A 214 34.29 2.82 4.53
C LYS A 214 33.70 1.40 4.53
N ASN A 215 32.71 1.21 3.66
CA ASN A 215 32.56 0.08 2.72
C ASN A 215 32.98 -1.31 3.25
N GLY A 216 32.00 -2.08 3.72
CA GLY A 216 32.16 -3.50 4.06
C GLY A 216 31.00 -4.32 3.50
N ASN A 217 30.95 -4.49 2.18
CA ASN A 217 30.05 -5.43 1.51
C ASN A 217 30.41 -6.87 1.90
N PRO A 218 29.55 -7.66 2.60
CA PRO A 218 29.82 -9.07 2.84
C PRO A 218 29.22 -9.90 1.70
N SER A 219 29.71 -9.70 0.48
CA SER A 219 29.53 -10.68 -0.60
C SER A 219 30.78 -11.56 -0.66
N GLN A 220 30.91 -12.51 0.28
CA GLN A 220 31.85 -13.63 0.15
C GLN A 220 31.04 -14.90 -0.12
N SER A 221 30.83 -15.19 -1.41
CA SER A 221 30.60 -16.55 -1.88
C SER A 221 31.85 -17.40 -1.63
N PRO A 222 31.75 -18.64 -1.13
CA PRO A 222 32.91 -19.49 -0.91
C PRO A 222 33.36 -20.11 -2.23
N ALA A 223 34.36 -19.52 -2.88
CA ALA A 223 35.13 -20.16 -3.94
C ALA A 223 36.33 -20.90 -3.31
N GLY A 224 36.17 -22.20 -3.07
CA GLY A 224 37.25 -23.11 -2.69
C GLY A 224 37.80 -23.85 -3.90
N GLY A 225 39.13 -23.93 -4.02
CA GLY A 225 39.78 -24.94 -4.88
C GLY A 225 41.11 -24.54 -5.53
N LYS A 226 42.19 -24.56 -4.75
CA LYS A 226 43.60 -24.49 -5.19
C LYS A 226 44.01 -25.64 -6.12
N GLY A 227 44.92 -25.39 -7.07
CA GLY A 227 45.68 -26.45 -7.75
C GLY A 227 46.69 -26.01 -8.81
N ASN A 228 47.92 -25.69 -8.36
CA ASN A 228 49.26 -25.86 -8.97
C ASN A 228 49.51 -25.70 -10.50
N GLY A 229 50.47 -24.82 -10.85
CA GLY A 229 51.26 -24.89 -12.09
C GLY A 229 52.36 -25.97 -12.04
N PRO A 230 53.13 -26.21 -13.14
CA PRO A 230 54.29 -25.35 -13.43
C PRO A 230 54.70 -25.13 -14.91
N ALA A 231 55.45 -24.02 -15.11
CA ALA A 231 56.61 -23.75 -15.99
C ALA A 231 56.62 -23.90 -17.54
N THR A 232 57.44 -23.02 -18.14
CA THR A 232 57.95 -22.90 -19.54
C THR A 232 57.05 -22.08 -20.50
N SER A 233 57.49 -21.09 -21.29
CA SER A 233 58.79 -20.78 -21.91
C SER A 233 58.90 -19.30 -22.43
N ALA A 234 60.15 -18.90 -22.72
CA ALA A 234 60.76 -17.61 -23.16
C ALA A 234 60.10 -16.84 -24.35
N HIS A 235 60.03 -15.48 -24.35
CA HIS A 235 60.94 -14.44 -24.95
C HIS A 235 60.75 -14.21 -26.48
N PRO A 236 61.09 -13.04 -27.10
CA PRO A 236 60.94 -11.60 -26.78
C PRO A 236 60.20 -10.77 -27.87
N THR A 237 59.96 -9.49 -27.56
CA THR A 237 59.69 -8.37 -28.49
C THR A 237 60.83 -8.06 -29.47
N PRO A 238 60.53 -7.48 -30.64
CA PRO A 238 61.42 -6.52 -31.29
C PRO A 238 60.80 -5.12 -31.39
N LYS A 239 61.68 -4.12 -31.29
CA LYS A 239 61.43 -2.71 -31.60
C LYS A 239 61.44 -2.50 -33.11
N HIS A 240 60.58 -1.62 -33.62
CA HIS A 240 60.90 -0.52 -34.53
C HIS A 240 59.76 0.49 -34.50
#